data_AF-A0AAU1ZF13-F1
#
_entry.id   AF-A0AAU1ZF13-F1
#
_cell.length_a   1.000
_cell.length_b   1.000
_cell.length_c   1.000
_cell.angle_alpha   90.00
_cell.angle_beta   90.00
_cell.angle_gamma   90.00
#
_symmetry.space_group_name_H-M   'P 1'
#
loop_
_entity.id
_entity.type
_entity.pdbx_description
1 polymer ?
#
loop_
_entity_poly.entity_id
_entity_poly.type
_entity_poly.pdbx_seq_one_letter_code
_entity_poly.pdbx_strand_id
1 'polypeptide(L)'
;MARLRAALVTATALVAGVVPATVAAAAPVTAGSLPAGSVTAGTTEATEAGTVVQEGGPLVVRTGEAAVTTRITVTLPESVTGTVTPKLDIGLPLPSAGDEYVPDTSCSVNREPFEDCGWGWWNPENVTPLPATMAQRTITYDIRVSALAYYAHAGKRDGKLEMRDENGTVVASGPVGFHFVRGTPEAGDRTTLHARDKDGVLWQYESTADPAHPLKPRTRVGGGWNGYTALTKLYYTTASGHGSLVARDKDGVLWYHEGSGNPAAPFKPRVREGGGWNIYTSISAGYHGLIARDRDGVLWNYPYENGDSTGAPLKPRVRVGGGWNAYNLISTIGNRVVARDSAGVLWSYEPKPWAAPGVDSAPFKPRVRVGGGWNTYNAVRGTGDLDGWSSTDGVARDAAGNLWLYKDSPTAARTKIGWNWQIYNAIV
;
A
#
# COMPACT_ATOMS: atom_id res chain seq x y z
N MET A 1 29.40 46.75 -7.24
CA MET A 1 30.15 45.81 -8.10
C MET A 1 29.34 44.54 -8.27
N ALA A 2 28.60 44.46 -9.38
CA ALA A 2 27.76 43.33 -9.74
C ALA A 2 28.59 42.27 -10.47
N ARG A 3 28.38 40.98 -10.17
CA ARG A 3 28.82 39.87 -11.03
C ARG A 3 27.67 38.88 -11.18
N LEU A 4 26.92 39.05 -12.27
CA LEU A 4 26.03 38.03 -12.86
C LEU A 4 26.86 36.82 -13.28
N ARG A 5 26.40 35.61 -12.98
CA ARG A 5 26.83 34.37 -13.66
C ARG A 5 25.71 33.94 -14.60
N ALA A 6 25.93 34.10 -15.90
CA ALA A 6 25.10 33.52 -16.96
C ALA A 6 25.66 32.14 -17.31
N ALA A 7 24.80 31.13 -17.35
CA ALA A 7 25.11 29.80 -17.89
C ALA A 7 24.64 29.74 -19.34
N LEU A 8 25.56 29.36 -20.23
CA LEU A 8 25.42 29.26 -21.67
C LEU A 8 24.73 27.92 -22.02
N VAL A 9 23.63 27.96 -22.77
CA VAL A 9 22.99 26.78 -23.38
C VAL A 9 23.44 26.73 -24.84
N THR A 10 24.19 25.70 -25.22
CA THR A 10 24.52 25.39 -26.61
C THR A 10 23.40 24.56 -27.24
N ALA A 11 22.68 25.14 -28.21
CA ALA A 11 21.73 24.44 -29.07
C ALA A 11 22.41 24.06 -30.39
N THR A 12 22.39 22.78 -30.74
CA THR A 12 22.86 22.27 -32.04
C THR A 12 21.66 22.09 -32.96
N ALA A 13 21.62 22.84 -34.07
CA ALA A 13 20.58 22.73 -35.09
C ALA A 13 20.98 21.70 -36.16
N LEU A 14 20.08 20.77 -36.50
CA LEU A 14 20.20 19.86 -37.64
C LEU A 14 19.23 20.33 -38.74
N VAL A 15 19.76 20.66 -39.91
CA VAL A 15 19.00 21.04 -41.11
C VAL A 15 19.03 19.87 -42.09
N ALA A 16 17.86 19.35 -42.48
CA ALA A 16 17.71 18.41 -43.59
C ALA A 16 16.74 19.01 -44.61
N GLY A 17 17.22 19.17 -45.84
CA GLY A 17 16.52 19.83 -46.95
C GLY A 17 15.46 18.95 -47.61
N VAL A 18 14.37 19.59 -48.01
CA VAL A 18 13.28 19.01 -48.81
C VAL A 18 13.51 19.40 -50.29
N VAL A 19 13.49 18.42 -51.19
CA VAL A 19 13.53 18.62 -52.65
C VAL A 19 12.11 18.40 -53.21
N PRO A 20 11.60 19.24 -54.13
CA PRO A 20 10.28 19.07 -54.72
C PRO A 20 10.33 18.11 -55.92
N ALA A 21 9.39 17.17 -56.01
CA ALA A 21 9.18 16.34 -57.19
C ALA A 21 7.98 16.86 -57.99
N THR A 22 8.23 17.17 -59.26
CA THR A 22 7.25 17.59 -60.27
C THR A 22 6.43 16.40 -60.78
N VAL A 23 5.11 16.56 -60.85
CA VAL A 23 4.18 15.60 -61.43
C VAL A 23 4.12 15.79 -62.95
N ALA A 24 4.53 14.78 -63.72
CA ALA A 24 4.30 14.70 -65.16
C ALA A 24 3.11 13.78 -65.46
N ALA A 25 2.15 14.28 -66.22
CA ALA A 25 0.99 13.54 -66.68
C ALA A 25 1.37 12.56 -67.80
N ALA A 26 0.84 11.33 -67.75
CA ALA A 26 0.91 10.36 -68.84
C ALA A 26 -0.51 9.97 -69.27
N ALA A 27 -0.68 9.84 -70.59
CA ALA A 27 -1.91 9.67 -71.36
C ALA A 27 -2.62 8.31 -71.15
N PRO A 28 -3.92 8.17 -71.50
CA PRO A 28 -4.67 6.94 -71.26
C PRO A 28 -4.29 5.85 -72.26
N VAL A 29 -4.12 4.62 -71.77
CA VAL A 29 -3.91 3.42 -72.59
C VAL A 29 -5.22 2.62 -72.61
N THR A 30 -5.70 2.34 -73.82
CA THR A 30 -6.91 1.58 -74.13
C THR A 30 -6.88 0.15 -73.61
N ALA A 31 -7.99 -0.29 -73.01
CA ALA A 31 -8.21 -1.66 -72.55
C ALA A 31 -8.37 -2.64 -73.72
N GLY A 32 -7.48 -3.64 -73.79
CA GLY A 32 -7.65 -4.83 -74.62
C GLY A 32 -8.38 -5.93 -73.86
N SER A 33 -9.46 -6.44 -74.45
CA SER A 33 -10.26 -7.57 -73.95
C SER A 33 -9.49 -8.90 -74.02
N LEU A 34 -9.48 -9.67 -72.93
CA LEU A 34 -9.07 -11.08 -72.87
C LEU A 34 -10.23 -11.97 -72.39
N PRO A 35 -10.27 -13.25 -72.80
CA PRO A 35 -11.50 -14.05 -72.84
C PRO A 35 -11.93 -14.60 -71.47
N ALA A 36 -13.24 -14.84 -71.35
CA ALA A 36 -13.89 -15.42 -70.18
C ALA A 36 -13.40 -16.85 -69.92
N GLY A 37 -12.49 -17.01 -68.96
CA GLY A 37 -12.26 -18.26 -68.26
C GLY A 37 -13.24 -18.37 -67.09
N SER A 38 -14.07 -19.40 -67.09
CA SER A 38 -14.97 -19.74 -65.99
C SER A 38 -14.16 -20.07 -64.74
N VAL A 39 -14.04 -19.12 -63.81
CA VAL A 39 -13.59 -19.38 -62.45
C VAL A 39 -14.81 -19.84 -61.67
N THR A 40 -14.88 -21.13 -61.37
CA THR A 40 -15.80 -21.67 -60.37
C THR A 40 -15.41 -21.05 -59.04
N ALA A 41 -16.18 -20.07 -58.57
CA ALA A 41 -16.08 -19.56 -57.21
C ALA A 41 -16.51 -20.70 -56.27
N GLY A 42 -15.53 -21.42 -55.74
CA GLY A 42 -15.75 -22.19 -54.52
C GLY A 42 -16.10 -21.20 -53.43
N THR A 43 -17.37 -21.14 -53.07
CA THR A 43 -17.81 -20.54 -51.82
C THR A 43 -17.24 -21.39 -50.69
N THR A 44 -16.05 -21.04 -50.22
CA THR A 44 -15.69 -21.31 -48.83
C THR A 44 -16.68 -20.51 -47.99
N GLU A 45 -17.73 -21.17 -47.48
CA GLU A 45 -18.50 -20.64 -46.36
C GLU A 45 -17.49 -20.21 -45.29
N ALA A 46 -17.47 -18.92 -44.97
CA ALA A 46 -16.71 -18.44 -43.82
C ALA A 46 -17.36 -19.11 -42.60
N THR A 47 -16.66 -20.08 -42.02
CA THR A 47 -17.06 -20.71 -40.77
C THR A 47 -17.26 -19.58 -39.75
N GLU A 48 -18.51 -19.37 -39.33
CA GLU A 48 -18.84 -18.31 -38.39
C GLU A 48 -18.02 -18.53 -37.12
N ALA A 49 -17.17 -17.57 -36.75
CA ALA A 49 -16.33 -17.71 -35.57
C ALA A 49 -17.20 -17.64 -34.30
N GLY A 50 -16.92 -18.52 -33.34
CA GLY A 50 -17.60 -18.48 -32.05
C GLY A 50 -17.31 -17.19 -31.28
N THR A 51 -18.13 -16.91 -30.27
CA THR A 51 -18.02 -15.70 -29.45
C THR A 51 -17.64 -16.02 -28.02
N VAL A 52 -16.96 -15.08 -27.36
CA VAL A 52 -16.71 -15.10 -25.93
C VAL A 52 -17.26 -13.81 -25.32
N VAL A 53 -18.03 -13.94 -24.24
CA VAL A 53 -18.62 -12.82 -23.51
C VAL A 53 -18.32 -12.96 -22.03
N GLN A 54 -17.64 -11.97 -21.45
CA GLN A 54 -17.53 -11.83 -20.00
C GLN A 54 -18.79 -11.13 -19.46
N GLU A 55 -19.58 -11.83 -18.66
CA GLU A 55 -20.82 -11.31 -18.09
C GLU A 55 -20.52 -10.15 -17.13
N GLY A 56 -21.15 -9.00 -17.35
CA GLY A 56 -20.91 -7.79 -16.55
C GLY A 56 -19.65 -6.99 -16.93
N GLY A 57 -18.88 -7.44 -17.94
CA GLY A 57 -17.64 -6.79 -18.36
C GLY A 57 -16.45 -7.10 -17.45
N PRO A 58 -15.38 -6.28 -17.47
CA PRO A 58 -14.18 -6.53 -16.68
C PRO A 58 -14.47 -6.68 -15.18
N LEU A 59 -13.90 -7.72 -14.56
CA LEU A 59 -14.07 -8.00 -13.14
C LEU A 59 -13.25 -7.03 -12.31
N VAL A 60 -13.90 -6.28 -11.41
CA VAL A 60 -13.19 -5.46 -10.43
C VAL A 60 -12.81 -6.31 -9.22
N VAL A 61 -11.50 -6.50 -9.02
CA VAL A 61 -10.94 -7.21 -7.87
C VAL A 61 -10.42 -6.17 -6.88
N ARG A 62 -11.12 -6.00 -5.76
CA ARG A 62 -10.63 -5.19 -4.63
C ARG A 62 -9.62 -6.03 -3.84
N THR A 63 -8.38 -5.60 -3.84
CA THR A 63 -7.27 -6.36 -3.25
C THR A 63 -7.32 -6.31 -1.72
N GLY A 64 -6.95 -7.42 -1.06
CA GLY A 64 -7.05 -7.60 0.40
C GLY A 64 -8.48 -7.87 0.91
N GLU A 65 -9.44 -8.00 0.00
CA GLU A 65 -10.84 -8.34 0.29
C GLU A 65 -11.18 -9.78 -0.13
N ALA A 66 -12.41 -10.20 0.15
CA ALA A 66 -12.89 -11.54 -0.18
C ALA A 66 -12.91 -11.78 -1.69
N ALA A 67 -12.77 -13.05 -2.08
CA ALA A 67 -12.77 -13.45 -3.48
C ALA A 67 -14.05 -13.04 -4.22
N VAL A 68 -13.89 -12.59 -5.46
CA VAL A 68 -14.98 -12.24 -6.37
C VAL A 68 -14.98 -13.17 -7.58
N THR A 69 -16.15 -13.40 -8.18
CA THR A 69 -16.31 -14.33 -9.31
C THR A 69 -16.84 -13.61 -10.53
N THR A 70 -16.26 -13.89 -11.69
CA THR A 70 -16.80 -13.52 -13.01
C THR A 70 -17.21 -14.76 -13.76
N ARG A 71 -18.28 -14.64 -14.57
CA ARG A 71 -18.66 -15.67 -15.54
C ARG A 71 -18.24 -15.26 -16.95
N ILE A 72 -17.70 -16.21 -17.69
CA ILE A 72 -17.39 -16.08 -19.11
C ILE A 72 -18.19 -17.14 -19.85
N THR A 73 -18.98 -16.71 -20.81
CA THR A 73 -19.79 -17.58 -21.66
C THR A 73 -19.17 -17.64 -23.04
N VAL A 74 -18.79 -18.85 -23.45
CA VAL A 74 -18.27 -19.16 -24.78
C VAL A 74 -19.38 -19.80 -25.59
N THR A 75 -19.60 -19.29 -26.80
CA THR A 75 -20.58 -19.82 -27.74
C THR A 75 -19.83 -20.35 -28.95
N LEU A 76 -19.78 -21.67 -29.11
CA LEU A 76 -19.05 -22.33 -30.20
C LEU A 76 -19.94 -22.55 -31.43
N PRO A 77 -19.37 -22.53 -32.65
CA PRO A 77 -20.05 -22.99 -33.87
C PRO A 77 -20.39 -24.48 -33.80
N GLU A 78 -21.47 -24.90 -34.44
CA GLU A 78 -21.92 -26.31 -34.41
C GLU A 78 -20.91 -27.29 -35.04
N SER A 79 -20.04 -26.81 -35.91
CA SER A 79 -19.00 -27.61 -36.56
C SER A 79 -17.83 -27.96 -35.65
N VAL A 80 -17.73 -27.35 -34.45
CA VAL A 80 -16.63 -27.60 -33.52
C VAL A 80 -16.95 -28.81 -32.65
N THR A 81 -16.11 -29.84 -32.76
CA THR A 81 -16.22 -31.09 -31.99
C THR A 81 -14.89 -31.43 -31.34
N GLY A 82 -14.88 -32.39 -30.40
CA GLY A 82 -13.66 -32.84 -29.73
C GLY A 82 -13.31 -31.97 -28.52
N THR A 83 -12.05 -32.01 -28.10
CA THR A 83 -11.57 -31.24 -26.96
C THR A 83 -11.27 -29.80 -27.38
N VAL A 84 -11.73 -28.84 -26.59
CA VAL A 84 -11.35 -27.42 -26.74
C VAL A 84 -10.56 -26.94 -25.54
N THR A 85 -9.51 -26.18 -25.82
CA THR A 85 -8.58 -25.66 -24.83
C THR A 85 -8.66 -24.13 -24.77
N PRO A 86 -9.00 -23.56 -23.61
CA PRO A 86 -8.98 -22.11 -23.42
C PRO A 86 -7.54 -21.58 -23.31
N LYS A 87 -7.29 -20.45 -23.97
CA LYS A 87 -6.07 -19.64 -23.85
C LYS A 87 -6.47 -18.24 -23.39
N LEU A 88 -6.34 -17.95 -22.09
CA LEU A 88 -6.59 -16.61 -21.54
C LEU A 88 -5.28 -15.83 -21.48
N ASP A 89 -5.20 -14.73 -22.21
CA ASP A 89 -4.05 -13.83 -22.19
C ASP A 89 -4.53 -12.44 -21.74
N ILE A 90 -4.17 -12.08 -20.51
CA ILE A 90 -4.51 -10.81 -19.85
C ILE A 90 -3.27 -10.04 -19.40
N GLY A 91 -2.07 -10.46 -19.84
CA GLY A 91 -0.81 -9.78 -19.56
C GLY A 91 -0.51 -9.59 -18.07
N LEU A 92 -0.75 -10.62 -17.24
CA LEU A 92 -0.35 -10.57 -15.84
C LEU A 92 1.18 -10.35 -15.73
N PRO A 93 1.63 -9.51 -14.78
CA PRO A 93 3.06 -9.30 -14.59
C PRO A 93 3.73 -10.63 -14.20
N LEU A 94 4.89 -10.91 -14.80
CA LEU A 94 5.71 -12.06 -14.40
C LEU A 94 6.11 -11.89 -12.92
N PRO A 95 5.88 -12.90 -12.07
CA PRO A 95 6.38 -12.86 -10.71
C PRO A 95 7.91 -12.83 -10.74
N SER A 96 8.52 -11.87 -10.07
CA SER A 96 9.94 -11.84 -9.78
C SER A 96 10.29 -12.86 -8.68
N ALA A 97 11.55 -13.30 -8.63
CA ALA A 97 11.98 -14.28 -7.63
C ALA A 97 11.79 -13.70 -6.21
N GLY A 98 10.85 -14.29 -5.45
CA GLY A 98 10.46 -13.81 -4.12
C GLY A 98 9.06 -13.16 -4.05
N ASP A 99 8.36 -13.03 -5.17
CA ASP A 99 6.96 -12.57 -5.18
C ASP A 99 6.03 -13.66 -4.63
N GLU A 100 5.72 -13.56 -3.33
CA GLU A 100 4.64 -14.29 -2.67
C GLU A 100 3.25 -13.75 -3.08
N TYR A 101 3.21 -12.67 -3.87
CA TYR A 101 2.03 -11.86 -4.13
C TYR A 101 1.42 -12.13 -5.50
N VAL A 102 0.97 -13.36 -5.75
CA VAL A 102 0.15 -13.70 -6.92
C VAL A 102 -1.32 -13.83 -6.53
N PRO A 103 -2.28 -13.59 -7.43
CA PRO A 103 -3.70 -13.76 -7.11
C PRO A 103 -3.97 -15.24 -6.82
N ASP A 104 -4.76 -15.49 -5.78
CA ASP A 104 -5.35 -16.81 -5.54
C ASP A 104 -6.56 -16.97 -6.46
N THR A 105 -6.53 -18.03 -7.28
CA THR A 105 -7.47 -18.22 -8.37
C THR A 105 -7.99 -19.63 -8.43
N SER A 106 -9.31 -19.74 -8.48
CA SER A 106 -9.96 -21.02 -8.73
C SER A 106 -10.96 -20.88 -9.85
N CYS A 107 -11.04 -21.88 -10.72
CA CYS A 107 -11.84 -21.86 -11.91
C CYS A 107 -12.79 -23.06 -11.94
N SER A 108 -13.99 -22.87 -12.48
CA SER A 108 -15.00 -23.89 -12.71
C SER A 108 -15.40 -23.85 -14.18
N VAL A 109 -15.54 -25.02 -14.79
CA VAL A 109 -16.07 -25.16 -16.16
C VAL A 109 -17.43 -25.84 -16.09
N ASN A 110 -18.43 -25.30 -16.78
CA ASN A 110 -19.79 -25.87 -16.86
C ASN A 110 -20.45 -26.14 -15.49
N ARG A 111 -20.13 -25.32 -14.49
CA ARG A 111 -20.59 -25.43 -13.09
C ARG A 111 -20.07 -26.66 -12.33
N GLU A 112 -19.02 -27.29 -12.82
CA GLU A 112 -18.26 -28.28 -12.04
C GLU A 112 -17.61 -27.63 -10.80
N PRO A 113 -17.16 -28.41 -9.80
CA PRO A 113 -16.45 -27.86 -8.65
C PRO A 113 -15.27 -26.95 -9.05
N PHE A 114 -14.99 -25.95 -8.22
CA PHE A 114 -13.84 -25.07 -8.41
C PHE A 114 -12.53 -25.82 -8.18
N GLU A 115 -11.60 -25.70 -9.13
CA GLU A 115 -10.23 -26.20 -9.04
C GLU A 115 -9.24 -25.04 -9.14
N ASP A 116 -8.02 -25.22 -8.60
CA ASP A 116 -6.96 -24.22 -8.75
C ASP A 116 -6.56 -24.10 -10.23
N CYS A 117 -6.61 -22.87 -10.76
CA CYS A 117 -6.19 -22.58 -12.13
C CYS A 117 -4.80 -21.93 -12.21
N GLY A 118 -4.10 -21.75 -11.08
CA GLY A 118 -2.65 -21.56 -11.03
C GLY A 118 -2.13 -20.29 -11.69
N TRP A 119 -2.80 -19.14 -11.52
CA TRP A 119 -2.42 -17.87 -12.17
C TRP A 119 -1.09 -17.27 -11.67
N GLY A 120 -0.31 -18.01 -10.88
CA GLY A 120 0.73 -17.47 -10.02
C GLY A 120 2.07 -18.20 -9.97
N TRP A 121 2.26 -19.33 -10.66
CA TRP A 121 3.53 -20.06 -10.63
C TRP A 121 4.00 -20.38 -12.02
N TRP A 122 5.17 -19.82 -12.37
CA TRP A 122 5.95 -20.08 -13.59
C TRP A 122 5.10 -20.46 -14.81
N ASN A 123 4.75 -19.44 -15.60
CA ASN A 123 4.03 -19.62 -16.84
C ASN A 123 4.97 -19.42 -18.03
N PRO A 124 5.46 -20.48 -18.69
CA PRO A 124 6.38 -20.35 -19.81
C PRO A 124 5.75 -19.66 -21.04
N GLU A 125 4.42 -19.54 -21.10
CA GLU A 125 3.70 -18.96 -22.24
C GLU A 125 3.02 -17.62 -21.95
N ASN A 126 3.08 -17.10 -20.71
CA ASN A 126 2.25 -15.97 -20.24
C ASN A 126 0.72 -16.18 -20.42
N VAL A 127 0.25 -17.44 -20.45
CA VAL A 127 -1.17 -17.79 -20.64
C VAL A 127 -1.82 -18.25 -19.35
N THR A 128 -2.75 -17.48 -18.84
CA THR A 128 -3.55 -17.82 -17.68
C THR A 128 -4.34 -19.14 -17.90
N PRO A 129 -4.06 -20.23 -17.16
CA PRO A 129 -4.67 -21.53 -17.43
C PRO A 129 -6.16 -21.53 -17.10
N LEU A 130 -6.94 -22.26 -17.91
CA LEU A 130 -8.33 -22.61 -17.63
C LEU A 130 -8.56 -24.09 -18.02
N PRO A 131 -9.52 -24.81 -17.40
CA PRO A 131 -9.75 -26.22 -17.71
C PRO A 131 -10.17 -26.45 -19.16
N ALA A 132 -9.52 -27.41 -19.84
CA ALA A 132 -9.99 -27.92 -21.13
C ALA A 132 -11.30 -28.69 -20.94
N THR A 133 -12.14 -28.73 -21.97
CA THR A 133 -13.44 -29.42 -21.90
C THR A 133 -13.88 -29.91 -23.28
N MET A 134 -14.86 -30.80 -23.31
CA MET A 134 -15.49 -31.23 -24.55
C MET A 134 -16.28 -30.09 -25.16
N ALA A 135 -16.17 -29.92 -26.47
CA ALA A 135 -16.92 -28.93 -27.22
C ALA A 135 -18.43 -29.10 -26.99
N GLN A 136 -19.09 -27.99 -26.65
CA GLN A 136 -20.54 -27.86 -26.50
C GLN A 136 -20.96 -26.53 -27.11
N ARG A 137 -22.23 -26.41 -27.53
CA ARG A 137 -22.76 -25.17 -28.11
C ARG A 137 -22.50 -23.95 -27.21
N THR A 138 -22.62 -24.16 -25.89
CA THR A 138 -22.34 -23.15 -24.87
C THR A 138 -21.46 -23.77 -23.78
N ILE A 139 -20.33 -23.11 -23.49
CA ILE A 139 -19.43 -23.46 -22.40
C ILE A 139 -19.40 -22.27 -21.44
N THR A 140 -19.43 -22.54 -20.14
CA THR A 140 -19.32 -21.49 -19.10
C THR A 140 -18.06 -21.69 -18.29
N TYR A 141 -17.33 -20.61 -18.05
CA TYR A 141 -16.20 -20.55 -17.14
C TYR A 141 -16.52 -19.58 -16.01
N ASP A 142 -16.54 -20.06 -14.78
CA ASP A 142 -16.61 -19.24 -13.59
C ASP A 142 -15.20 -19.11 -13.00
N ILE A 143 -14.67 -17.89 -12.96
CA ILE A 143 -13.33 -17.60 -12.45
C ILE A 143 -13.48 -16.82 -11.16
N ARG A 144 -13.04 -17.41 -10.05
CA ARG A 144 -13.01 -16.80 -8.73
C ARG A 144 -11.59 -16.34 -8.42
N VAL A 145 -11.45 -15.07 -8.07
CA VAL A 145 -10.15 -14.41 -7.85
C VAL A 145 -10.17 -13.67 -6.52
N SER A 146 -9.13 -13.87 -5.72
CA SER A 146 -8.74 -12.95 -4.66
C SER A 146 -7.27 -12.58 -4.84
N ALA A 147 -6.85 -11.44 -4.30
CA ALA A 147 -5.45 -11.03 -4.38
C ALA A 147 -5.09 -10.27 -3.12
N LEU A 148 -3.85 -10.46 -2.66
CA LEU A 148 -3.32 -9.67 -1.56
C LEU A 148 -3.31 -8.19 -1.93
N ALA A 149 -3.42 -7.32 -0.93
CA ALA A 149 -3.55 -5.90 -1.12
C ALA A 149 -2.49 -5.36 -2.08
N TYR A 150 -1.22 -5.75 -1.86
CA TYR A 150 -0.07 -5.31 -2.67
C TYR A 150 -0.30 -5.45 -4.19
N TYR A 151 -1.11 -6.42 -4.61
CA TYR A 151 -1.41 -6.70 -6.01
C TYR A 151 -2.19 -5.58 -6.74
N ALA A 152 -2.66 -4.55 -6.02
CA ALA A 152 -3.30 -3.39 -6.64
C ALA A 152 -2.41 -2.70 -7.69
N HIS A 153 -1.08 -2.86 -7.62
CA HIS A 153 -0.14 -2.35 -8.62
C HIS A 153 -0.34 -2.97 -10.01
N ALA A 154 -0.96 -4.15 -10.10
CA ALA A 154 -1.31 -4.76 -11.37
C ALA A 154 -2.32 -3.89 -12.15
N GLY A 155 -3.21 -3.15 -11.48
CA GLY A 155 -4.14 -2.25 -12.16
C GLY A 155 -5.03 -2.98 -13.17
N LYS A 156 -5.19 -2.39 -14.37
CA LYS A 156 -6.03 -2.98 -15.43
C LYS A 156 -5.27 -4.05 -16.20
N ARG A 157 -5.91 -5.21 -16.34
CA ARG A 157 -5.44 -6.38 -17.10
C ARG A 157 -6.54 -6.78 -18.07
N ASP A 158 -6.55 -6.10 -19.21
CA ASP A 158 -7.49 -6.33 -20.29
C ASP A 158 -6.79 -7.15 -21.38
N GLY A 159 -7.48 -8.16 -21.88
CA GLY A 159 -6.95 -9.06 -22.89
C GLY A 159 -8.05 -9.86 -23.56
N LYS A 160 -7.74 -11.10 -23.94
CA LYS A 160 -8.68 -11.96 -24.66
C LYS A 160 -8.63 -13.38 -24.17
N LEU A 161 -9.78 -14.04 -24.24
CA LEU A 161 -9.87 -15.49 -24.21
C LEU A 161 -9.97 -15.99 -25.65
N GLU A 162 -9.15 -16.96 -25.99
CA GLU A 162 -9.22 -17.71 -27.25
C GLU A 162 -9.51 -19.17 -26.94
N MET A 163 -10.60 -19.71 -27.48
CA MET A 163 -10.85 -21.14 -27.45
C MET A 163 -10.18 -21.78 -28.67
N ARG A 164 -9.37 -22.80 -28.42
CA ARG A 164 -8.62 -23.50 -29.46
C ARG A 164 -9.08 -24.95 -29.59
N ASP A 165 -9.18 -25.44 -30.81
CA ASP A 165 -9.43 -26.86 -31.08
C ASP A 165 -8.15 -27.72 -30.89
N GLU A 166 -8.27 -29.01 -31.16
CA GLU A 166 -7.16 -29.97 -31.05
C GLU A 166 -5.98 -29.68 -32.01
N ASN A 167 -6.23 -28.91 -33.08
CA ASN A 167 -5.20 -28.46 -34.02
C ASN A 167 -4.57 -27.12 -33.61
N GLY A 168 -5.03 -26.51 -32.51
CA GLY A 168 -4.62 -25.20 -32.04
C GLY A 168 -5.28 -24.03 -32.76
N THR A 169 -6.27 -24.26 -33.62
CA THR A 169 -7.01 -23.23 -34.36
C THR A 169 -7.95 -22.49 -33.42
N VAL A 170 -7.99 -21.15 -33.49
CA VAL A 170 -8.92 -20.36 -32.69
C VAL A 170 -10.34 -20.49 -33.26
N VAL A 171 -11.24 -21.08 -32.48
CA VAL A 171 -12.63 -21.35 -32.86
C VAL A 171 -13.64 -20.40 -32.21
N ALA A 172 -13.25 -19.71 -31.13
CA ALA A 172 -13.98 -18.60 -30.55
C ALA A 172 -13.01 -17.61 -29.89
N SER A 173 -13.35 -16.32 -29.89
CA SER A 173 -12.58 -15.33 -29.17
C SER A 173 -13.44 -14.16 -28.69
N GLY A 174 -12.97 -13.46 -27.66
CA GLY A 174 -13.59 -12.24 -27.16
C GLY A 174 -12.82 -11.63 -25.99
N PRO A 175 -13.18 -10.39 -25.62
CA PRO A 175 -12.47 -9.65 -24.59
C PRO A 175 -12.75 -10.19 -23.19
N VAL A 176 -11.71 -10.21 -22.36
CA VAL A 176 -11.79 -10.53 -20.93
C VAL A 176 -10.89 -9.56 -20.18
N GLY A 177 -11.37 -9.02 -19.05
CA GLY A 177 -10.65 -8.05 -18.25
C GLY A 177 -10.75 -8.30 -16.75
N PHE A 178 -9.66 -7.98 -16.05
CA PHE A 178 -9.53 -7.98 -14.59
C PHE A 178 -8.91 -6.66 -14.14
N HIS A 179 -9.62 -5.90 -13.31
CA HIS A 179 -9.19 -4.60 -12.83
C HIS A 179 -8.89 -4.72 -11.34
N PHE A 180 -7.60 -4.84 -11.01
CA PHE A 180 -7.11 -4.87 -9.64
C PHE A 180 -7.07 -3.46 -9.10
N VAL A 181 -7.90 -3.18 -8.11
CA VAL A 181 -8.01 -1.86 -7.48
C VAL A 181 -7.71 -1.98 -6.00
N ARG A 182 -7.20 -0.90 -5.41
CA ARG A 182 -6.92 -0.83 -3.98
C ARG A 182 -8.18 -1.17 -3.18
N GLY A 183 -8.10 -2.24 -2.39
CA GLY A 183 -9.08 -2.56 -1.35
C GLY A 183 -8.49 -2.33 0.04
N THR A 184 -9.04 -3.05 1.02
CA THR A 184 -8.61 -3.00 2.42
C THR A 184 -7.38 -3.91 2.64
N PRO A 185 -6.23 -3.42 3.13
CA PRO A 185 -5.05 -4.25 3.40
C PRO A 185 -5.31 -5.38 4.40
N GLU A 186 -4.48 -6.41 4.39
CA GLU A 186 -4.53 -7.53 5.32
C GLU A 186 -4.33 -7.06 6.77
N ALA A 187 -4.78 -7.85 7.75
CA ALA A 187 -4.69 -7.46 9.15
C ALA A 187 -3.24 -7.21 9.64
N GLY A 188 -2.26 -7.86 9.01
CA GLY A 188 -0.84 -7.62 9.24
C GLY A 188 -0.37 -6.22 8.85
N ASP A 189 -0.96 -5.66 7.81
CA ASP A 189 -0.53 -4.39 7.22
C ASP A 189 -1.41 -3.21 7.65
N ARG A 190 -2.59 -3.48 8.19
CA ARG A 190 -3.46 -2.45 8.77
C ARG A 190 -2.91 -2.01 10.12
N THR A 191 -2.38 -0.78 10.19
CA THR A 191 -1.93 -0.22 11.48
C THR A 191 -3.10 0.05 12.42
N THR A 192 -2.79 0.28 13.70
CA THR A 192 -3.76 0.62 14.74
C THR A 192 -3.30 1.83 15.55
N LEU A 193 -4.23 2.75 15.79
CA LEU A 193 -4.06 3.91 16.67
C LEU A 193 -4.57 3.55 18.07
N HIS A 194 -3.80 3.88 19.11
CA HIS A 194 -4.19 3.60 20.48
C HIS A 194 -4.56 4.89 21.22
N ALA A 195 -5.50 4.80 22.14
CA ALA A 195 -5.88 5.94 22.97
C ALA A 195 -6.33 5.50 24.36
N ARG A 196 -5.84 6.18 25.39
CA ARG A 196 -6.19 5.92 26.79
C ARG A 196 -7.20 6.95 27.28
N ASP A 197 -8.32 6.48 27.81
CA ASP A 197 -9.33 7.35 28.40
C ASP A 197 -8.96 7.81 29.83
N LYS A 198 -9.83 8.63 30.44
CA LYS A 198 -9.59 9.17 31.78
C LYS A 198 -9.70 8.12 32.89
N ASP A 199 -10.43 7.03 32.64
CA ASP A 199 -10.59 5.92 33.58
C ASP A 199 -9.42 4.93 33.49
N GLY A 200 -8.50 5.14 32.55
CA GLY A 200 -7.31 4.31 32.36
C GLY A 200 -7.56 3.08 31.52
N VAL A 201 -8.63 3.07 30.71
CA VAL A 201 -8.86 2.03 29.70
C VAL A 201 -8.11 2.41 28.43
N LEU A 202 -7.32 1.48 27.91
CA LEU A 202 -6.72 1.57 26.59
C LEU A 202 -7.71 1.05 25.55
N TRP A 203 -7.89 1.85 24.51
CA TRP A 203 -8.72 1.58 23.35
C TRP A 203 -7.83 1.51 22.10
N GLN A 204 -8.24 0.71 21.14
CA GLN A 204 -7.58 0.56 19.85
C GLN A 204 -8.55 0.94 18.74
N TYR A 205 -8.02 1.64 17.73
CA TYR A 205 -8.71 2.00 16.51
C TYR A 205 -7.94 1.39 15.34
N GLU A 206 -8.56 0.44 14.66
CA GLU A 206 -7.97 -0.19 13.49
C GLU A 206 -8.08 0.73 12.26
N SER A 207 -7.04 0.76 11.43
CA SER A 207 -7.11 1.48 10.16
C SER A 207 -8.07 0.83 9.17
N THR A 208 -8.69 1.65 8.33
CA THR A 208 -9.51 1.20 7.19
C THR A 208 -8.75 1.26 5.87
N ALA A 209 -7.59 1.93 5.84
CA ALA A 209 -6.89 2.31 4.61
C ALA A 209 -7.74 3.16 3.64
N ASP A 210 -8.75 3.87 4.17
CA ASP A 210 -9.50 4.91 3.47
C ASP A 210 -9.15 6.29 4.06
N PRO A 211 -8.53 7.20 3.31
CA PRO A 211 -8.17 8.53 3.80
C PRO A 211 -9.38 9.37 4.28
N ALA A 212 -10.59 9.09 3.77
CA ALA A 212 -11.80 9.79 4.19
C ALA A 212 -12.35 9.27 5.53
N HIS A 213 -12.16 7.99 5.83
CA HIS A 213 -12.65 7.33 7.04
C HIS A 213 -11.60 6.40 7.65
N PRO A 214 -10.43 6.91 8.06
CA PRO A 214 -9.24 6.07 8.27
C PRO A 214 -9.29 5.18 9.50
N LEU A 215 -10.32 5.27 10.35
CA LEU A 215 -10.43 4.54 11.61
C LEU A 215 -11.76 3.79 11.71
N LYS A 216 -11.70 2.50 12.05
CA LYS A 216 -12.85 1.69 12.47
C LYS A 216 -13.34 2.13 13.87
N PRO A 217 -14.55 1.70 14.29
CA PRO A 217 -14.99 1.87 15.66
C PRO A 217 -13.99 1.29 16.67
N ARG A 218 -13.84 1.96 17.82
CA ARG A 218 -12.87 1.55 18.84
C ARG A 218 -13.19 0.19 19.45
N THR A 219 -12.16 -0.59 19.72
CA THR A 219 -12.22 -1.82 20.51
C THR A 219 -11.51 -1.63 21.84
N ARG A 220 -11.98 -2.33 22.89
CA ARG A 220 -11.40 -2.22 24.22
C ARG A 220 -10.20 -3.17 24.34
N VAL A 221 -9.03 -2.64 24.68
CA VAL A 221 -7.85 -3.46 25.01
C VAL A 221 -7.89 -3.89 26.47
N GLY A 222 -8.07 -2.94 27.41
CA GLY A 222 -8.05 -3.27 28.84
C GLY A 222 -7.94 -2.06 29.76
N GLY A 223 -8.15 -2.26 31.07
CA GLY A 223 -7.99 -1.23 32.11
C GLY A 223 -6.58 -1.19 32.71
N GLY A 224 -6.34 -0.28 33.67
CA GLY A 224 -5.08 -0.20 34.44
C GLY A 224 -3.97 0.62 33.78
N TRP A 225 -4.20 1.18 32.60
CA TRP A 225 -3.20 1.96 31.88
C TRP A 225 -2.96 3.35 32.48
N ASN A 226 -3.81 3.82 33.40
CA ASN A 226 -3.56 4.99 34.24
C ASN A 226 -2.38 4.79 35.22
N GLY A 227 -1.87 3.55 35.35
CA GLY A 227 -0.58 3.27 35.98
C GLY A 227 0.60 4.02 35.34
N TYR A 228 0.51 4.31 34.04
CA TYR A 228 1.58 4.90 33.26
C TYR A 228 1.52 6.43 33.14
N THR A 229 2.68 7.07 33.25
CA THR A 229 2.87 8.53 33.08
C THR A 229 3.23 8.92 31.65
N ALA A 230 3.79 7.99 30.87
CA ALA A 230 4.07 8.16 29.45
C ALA A 230 3.79 6.86 28.70
N LEU A 231 3.25 6.96 27.48
CA LEU A 231 2.98 5.83 26.59
C LEU A 231 3.31 6.27 25.15
N THR A 232 4.02 5.43 24.42
CA THR A 232 4.32 5.65 23.00
C THR A 232 4.54 4.31 22.31
N LYS A 233 4.24 4.25 21.02
CA LYS A 233 4.69 3.13 20.18
C LYS A 233 6.22 3.05 20.15
N LEU A 234 6.72 1.82 20.09
CA LEU A 234 8.11 1.51 19.76
C LEU A 234 8.21 0.99 18.32
N TYR A 235 7.26 0.13 17.94
CA TYR A 235 6.99 -0.29 16.57
C TYR A 235 5.50 -0.12 16.26
N TYR A 236 5.14 0.10 14.99
CA TYR A 236 3.74 0.26 14.61
C TYR A 236 2.94 -0.97 15.03
N THR A 237 1.79 -0.73 15.65
CA THR A 237 0.87 -1.80 16.04
C THR A 237 -0.08 -2.09 14.89
N THR A 238 -0.51 -3.34 14.76
CA THR A 238 -1.30 -3.82 13.60
C THR A 238 -2.61 -4.46 14.05
N ALA A 239 -3.55 -4.57 13.12
CA ALA A 239 -4.85 -5.20 13.35
C ALA A 239 -4.73 -6.68 13.70
N SER A 240 -3.65 -7.35 13.26
CA SER A 240 -3.31 -8.72 13.64
C SER A 240 -2.75 -8.85 15.07
N GLY A 241 -2.58 -7.75 15.81
CA GLY A 241 -2.04 -7.77 17.17
C GLY A 241 -0.51 -7.86 17.24
N HIS A 242 0.19 -7.50 16.15
CA HIS A 242 1.64 -7.34 16.15
C HIS A 242 2.04 -5.89 16.48
N GLY A 243 3.34 -5.65 16.62
CA GLY A 243 3.92 -4.36 16.94
C GLY A 243 4.30 -4.24 18.41
N SER A 244 4.55 -3.02 18.90
CA SER A 244 4.93 -2.83 20.29
C SER A 244 4.78 -1.43 20.83
N LEU A 245 4.55 -1.33 22.13
CA LEU A 245 4.52 -0.08 22.88
C LEU A 245 5.58 -0.10 23.99
N VAL A 246 5.97 1.09 24.43
CA VAL A 246 6.64 1.27 25.72
C VAL A 246 5.83 2.20 26.60
N ALA A 247 5.92 1.97 27.91
CA ALA A 247 5.21 2.78 28.88
C ALA A 247 6.06 3.02 30.13
N ARG A 248 6.15 4.29 30.55
CA ARG A 248 6.82 4.66 31.80
C ARG A 248 5.79 4.71 32.92
N ASP A 249 6.02 4.01 34.02
CA ASP A 249 5.16 4.07 35.20
C ASP A 249 5.43 5.31 36.07
N LYS A 250 4.85 5.37 37.27
CA LYS A 250 5.03 6.49 38.21
C LYS A 250 6.38 6.43 38.93
N ASP A 251 6.89 5.22 39.16
CA ASP A 251 8.17 4.97 39.82
C ASP A 251 9.37 5.18 38.86
N GLY A 252 9.08 5.46 37.59
CA GLY A 252 10.10 5.71 36.57
C GLY A 252 10.69 4.43 36.01
N VAL A 253 9.97 3.31 36.07
CA VAL A 253 10.31 2.09 35.34
C VAL A 253 9.70 2.18 33.94
N LEU A 254 10.50 1.89 32.92
CA LEU A 254 10.01 1.69 31.57
C LEU A 254 9.67 0.22 31.35
N TRP A 255 8.50 -0.01 30.78
CA TRP A 255 7.96 -1.32 30.46
C TRP A 255 7.77 -1.46 28.96
N TYR A 256 8.17 -2.59 28.42
CA TYR A 256 7.94 -3.02 27.05
C TYR A 256 6.67 -3.86 26.97
N HIS A 257 5.83 -3.56 25.98
CA HIS A 257 4.61 -4.30 25.65
C HIS A 257 4.72 -4.80 24.22
N GLU A 258 5.11 -6.06 24.07
CA GLU A 258 5.19 -6.73 22.78
C GLU A 258 3.81 -7.15 22.27
N GLY A 259 3.60 -7.06 20.97
CA GLY A 259 2.44 -7.62 20.29
C GLY A 259 2.32 -9.13 20.51
N SER A 260 1.10 -9.61 20.72
CA SER A 260 0.83 -11.03 20.95
C SER A 260 0.56 -11.82 19.67
N GLY A 261 0.23 -11.14 18.56
CA GLY A 261 -0.35 -11.76 17.36
C GLY A 261 -1.83 -12.17 17.53
N ASN A 262 -2.47 -11.77 18.62
CA ASN A 262 -3.88 -12.02 18.88
C ASN A 262 -4.64 -10.67 18.99
N PRO A 263 -5.50 -10.33 18.01
CA PRO A 263 -6.26 -9.08 18.02
C PRO A 263 -7.15 -8.87 19.27
N ALA A 264 -7.61 -9.95 19.91
CA ALA A 264 -8.45 -9.88 21.11
C ALA A 264 -7.65 -9.59 22.39
N ALA A 265 -6.34 -9.83 22.36
CA ALA A 265 -5.43 -9.60 23.47
C ALA A 265 -4.09 -9.08 22.92
N PRO A 266 -4.05 -7.86 22.36
CA PRO A 266 -3.01 -7.43 21.43
C PRO A 266 -1.60 -7.33 22.03
N PHE A 267 -1.45 -7.39 23.36
CA PHE A 267 -0.14 -7.32 24.03
C PHE A 267 0.13 -8.55 24.90
N LYS A 268 1.37 -9.04 24.86
CA LYS A 268 1.93 -10.01 25.80
C LYS A 268 2.07 -9.38 27.21
N PRO A 269 2.29 -10.19 28.26
CA PRO A 269 2.69 -9.66 29.56
C PRO A 269 3.89 -8.71 29.43
N ARG A 270 3.80 -7.54 30.07
CA ARG A 270 4.85 -6.52 29.99
C ARG A 270 6.20 -7.01 30.50
N VAL A 271 7.28 -6.57 29.87
CA VAL A 271 8.64 -6.85 30.33
C VAL A 271 9.34 -5.56 30.77
N ARG A 272 10.22 -5.67 31.76
CA ARG A 272 10.92 -4.52 32.33
C ARG A 272 12.14 -4.16 31.48
N GLU A 273 12.16 -2.94 30.94
CA GLU A 273 13.33 -2.38 30.25
C GLU A 273 14.36 -1.84 31.26
N GLY A 274 13.90 -1.11 32.28
CA GLY A 274 14.80 -0.52 33.27
C GLY A 274 14.14 0.56 34.13
N GLY A 275 14.82 0.96 35.22
CA GLY A 275 14.41 2.06 36.11
C GLY A 275 15.08 3.40 35.75
N GLY A 276 14.69 4.48 36.44
CA GLY A 276 15.34 5.80 36.31
C GLY A 276 14.81 6.69 35.18
N TRP A 277 13.71 6.31 34.53
CA TRP A 277 13.15 7.04 33.39
C TRP A 277 12.44 8.35 33.75
N ASN A 278 12.32 8.69 35.04
CA ASN A 278 11.79 9.97 35.49
C ASN A 278 12.74 11.15 35.24
N ILE A 279 13.98 10.90 34.82
CA ILE A 279 14.88 11.96 34.32
C ILE A 279 14.39 12.59 33.01
N TYR A 280 13.54 11.87 32.25
CA TYR A 280 13.04 12.31 30.97
C TYR A 280 11.77 13.14 31.10
N THR A 281 11.77 14.32 30.48
CA THR A 281 10.61 15.20 30.41
C THR A 281 9.76 14.95 29.16
N SER A 282 10.30 14.24 28.17
CA SER A 282 9.59 13.79 26.98
C SER A 282 10.13 12.42 26.55
N ILE A 283 9.23 11.51 26.19
CA ILE A 283 9.51 10.19 25.62
C ILE A 283 8.54 10.03 24.44
N SER A 284 9.07 9.74 23.25
CA SER A 284 8.27 9.56 22.03
C SER A 284 8.90 8.50 21.13
N ALA A 285 8.09 7.95 20.22
CA ALA A 285 8.57 7.20 19.07
C ALA A 285 9.63 8.01 18.32
N GLY A 286 10.66 7.33 17.84
CA GLY A 286 11.67 7.83 16.90
C GLY A 286 11.58 7.13 15.55
N TYR A 287 12.54 7.39 14.66
CA TYR A 287 12.61 6.76 13.33
C TYR A 287 12.93 5.25 13.42
N HIS A 288 13.75 4.83 14.41
CA HIS A 288 14.08 3.42 14.70
C HIS A 288 14.31 3.22 16.22
N GLY A 289 13.24 3.33 17.00
CA GLY A 289 13.26 3.19 18.46
C GLY A 289 12.58 4.34 19.18
N LEU A 290 13.22 4.88 20.23
CA LEU A 290 12.68 6.02 20.99
C LEU A 290 13.60 7.22 20.93
N ILE A 291 12.98 8.39 21.03
CA ILE A 291 13.66 9.62 21.39
C ILE A 291 13.19 10.05 22.78
N ALA A 292 14.13 10.49 23.60
CA ALA A 292 13.83 10.96 24.95
C ALA A 292 14.64 12.22 25.27
N ARG A 293 13.96 13.24 25.81
CA ARG A 293 14.61 14.48 26.26
C ARG A 293 14.71 14.48 27.77
N ASP A 294 15.91 14.62 28.30
CA ASP A 294 16.14 14.73 29.75
C ASP A 294 15.77 16.13 30.30
N ARG A 295 15.93 16.33 31.61
CA ARG A 295 15.68 17.62 32.28
C ARG A 295 16.65 18.72 31.86
N ASP A 296 17.88 18.37 31.50
CA ASP A 296 18.92 19.31 31.08
C ASP A 296 18.74 19.73 29.61
N GLY A 297 17.75 19.15 28.92
CA GLY A 297 17.42 19.47 27.54
C GLY A 297 18.31 18.78 26.53
N VAL A 298 18.96 17.68 26.93
CA VAL A 298 19.66 16.79 26.01
C VAL A 298 18.67 15.79 25.43
N LEU A 299 18.66 15.67 24.10
CA LEU A 299 17.95 14.61 23.41
C LEU A 299 18.85 13.38 23.29
N TRP A 300 18.24 12.24 23.58
CA TRP A 300 18.82 10.92 23.51
C TRP A 300 18.03 10.07 22.51
N ASN A 301 18.75 9.30 21.70
CA ASN A 301 18.18 8.26 20.86
C ASN A 301 18.37 6.91 21.55
N TYR A 302 17.32 6.12 21.65
CA TYR A 302 17.33 4.75 22.15
C TYR A 302 17.07 3.82 20.96
N PRO A 303 18.11 3.19 20.41
CA PRO A 303 17.97 2.30 19.28
C PRO A 303 17.14 1.07 19.63
N TYR A 304 16.37 0.63 18.64
CA TYR A 304 15.60 -0.60 18.67
C TYR A 304 15.99 -1.45 17.46
N GLU A 305 16.31 -2.72 17.69
CA GLU A 305 16.52 -3.71 16.63
C GLU A 305 15.33 -4.68 16.65
N ASN A 306 14.64 -4.78 15.53
CA ASN A 306 13.52 -5.71 15.38
C ASN A 306 14.06 -7.15 15.34
N GLY A 307 13.43 -8.07 16.07
CA GLY A 307 13.78 -9.50 16.06
C GLY A 307 14.77 -9.95 17.15
N ASP A 308 15.33 -9.06 17.97
CA ASP A 308 16.21 -9.43 19.10
C ASP A 308 15.40 -9.51 20.41
N SER A 309 14.46 -10.46 20.51
CA SER A 309 13.53 -10.57 21.62
C SER A 309 14.11 -11.34 22.82
N THR A 310 15.09 -10.74 23.51
CA THR A 310 15.58 -11.23 24.83
C THR A 310 14.82 -10.63 26.02
N GLY A 311 13.65 -10.01 25.78
CA GLY A 311 12.77 -9.45 26.82
C GLY A 311 12.91 -7.94 27.04
N ALA A 312 14.00 -7.31 26.63
CA ALA A 312 14.20 -5.86 26.74
C ALA A 312 14.90 -5.33 25.48
N PRO A 313 14.16 -4.92 24.44
CA PRO A 313 14.74 -4.68 23.13
C PRO A 313 15.47 -3.35 22.95
N LEU A 314 15.44 -2.43 23.94
CA LEU A 314 16.14 -1.15 23.81
C LEU A 314 17.64 -1.30 24.03
N LYS A 315 18.43 -0.83 23.06
CA LYS A 315 19.89 -0.76 23.17
C LYS A 315 20.32 0.48 23.99
N PRO A 316 21.59 0.56 24.44
CA PRO A 316 22.10 1.74 25.14
C PRO A 316 21.85 3.04 24.35
N ARG A 317 21.48 4.11 25.09
CA ARG A 317 21.17 5.40 24.48
C ARG A 317 22.38 6.09 23.86
N VAL A 318 22.17 6.75 22.74
CA VAL A 318 23.15 7.61 22.06
C VAL A 318 22.76 9.07 22.26
N ARG A 319 23.73 9.93 22.60
CA ARG A 319 23.50 11.36 22.77
C ARG A 319 23.32 12.03 21.41
N VAL A 320 22.19 12.71 21.19
CA VAL A 320 21.93 13.50 19.99
C VAL A 320 22.45 14.93 20.15
N GLY A 321 22.18 15.58 21.30
CA GLY A 321 22.63 16.94 21.54
C GLY A 321 21.79 17.70 22.56
N GLY A 322 22.28 18.86 23.01
CA GLY A 322 21.58 19.76 23.94
C GLY A 322 20.64 20.75 23.26
N GLY A 323 19.95 21.58 24.05
CA GLY A 323 19.10 22.68 23.56
C GLY A 323 17.64 22.31 23.27
N TRP A 324 17.24 21.06 23.53
CA TRP A 324 15.88 20.59 23.25
C TRP A 324 14.84 21.08 24.27
N ASN A 325 15.27 21.76 25.33
CA ASN A 325 14.37 22.51 26.23
C ASN A 325 13.73 23.73 25.55
N ALA A 326 14.19 24.12 24.35
CA ALA A 326 13.50 25.08 23.51
C ALA A 326 12.11 24.62 23.05
N TYR A 327 11.81 23.32 23.12
CA TYR A 327 10.57 22.73 22.63
C TYR A 327 9.63 22.31 23.77
N ASN A 328 8.33 22.53 23.59
CA ASN A 328 7.29 22.09 24.53
C ASN A 328 6.51 20.85 24.04
N LEU A 329 6.80 20.38 22.83
CA LEU A 329 6.30 19.13 22.28
C LEU A 329 7.40 18.53 21.41
N ILE A 330 7.65 17.23 21.57
CA ILE A 330 8.52 16.43 20.71
C ILE A 330 7.73 15.17 20.37
N SER A 331 7.55 14.89 19.08
CA SER A 331 6.90 13.69 18.60
C SER A 331 7.36 13.31 17.19
N THR A 332 6.57 12.55 16.45
CA THR A 332 6.81 12.20 15.05
C THR A 332 5.58 12.46 14.19
N ILE A 333 5.80 12.73 12.90
CA ILE A 333 4.79 12.68 11.83
C ILE A 333 5.49 12.04 10.64
N GLY A 334 4.94 10.93 10.17
CA GLY A 334 5.65 10.04 9.26
C GLY A 334 6.99 9.58 9.84
N ASN A 335 8.03 9.57 9.01
CA ASN A 335 9.38 9.19 9.41
C ASN A 335 10.18 10.32 10.11
N ARG A 336 9.56 11.49 10.37
CA ARG A 336 10.23 12.69 10.85
C ARG A 336 9.98 12.90 12.33
N VAL A 337 11.03 13.28 13.06
CA VAL A 337 10.84 13.88 14.39
C VAL A 337 10.34 15.29 14.21
N VAL A 338 9.29 15.65 14.93
CA VAL A 338 8.73 16.99 14.93
C VAL A 338 8.82 17.59 16.32
N ALA A 339 9.14 18.87 16.41
CA ALA A 339 9.27 19.57 17.68
C ALA A 339 8.63 20.96 17.60
N ARG A 340 7.78 21.28 18.56
CA ARG A 340 7.10 22.57 18.64
C ARG A 340 7.77 23.44 19.69
N ASP A 341 8.11 24.67 19.32
CA ASP A 341 8.64 25.66 20.27
C ASP A 341 7.52 26.36 21.06
N SER A 342 7.92 27.19 22.03
CA SER A 342 6.99 27.95 22.88
C SER A 342 6.16 28.97 22.12
N ALA A 343 6.62 29.45 20.96
CA ALA A 343 5.87 30.35 20.07
C ALA A 343 4.85 29.60 19.19
N GLY A 344 4.80 28.26 19.27
CA GLY A 344 3.89 27.44 18.49
C GLY A 344 4.37 27.20 17.06
N VAL A 345 5.66 27.40 16.76
CA VAL A 345 6.25 27.00 15.48
C VAL A 345 6.64 25.53 15.56
N LEU A 346 6.23 24.75 14.57
CA LEU A 346 6.68 23.37 14.40
C LEU A 346 7.93 23.33 13.52
N TRP A 347 8.91 22.58 13.99
CA TRP A 347 10.14 22.24 13.30
C TRP A 347 10.14 20.75 12.98
N SER A 348 10.63 20.39 11.80
CA SER A 348 10.78 19.02 11.33
C SER A 348 12.25 18.64 11.23
N TYR A 349 12.57 17.45 11.71
CA TYR A 349 13.89 16.84 11.73
C TYR A 349 13.84 15.55 10.91
N GLU A 350 14.38 15.61 9.71
CA GLU A 350 14.46 14.44 8.83
C GLU A 350 15.61 13.52 9.26
N PRO A 351 15.41 12.20 9.33
CA PRO A 351 16.51 11.27 9.52
C PRO A 351 17.47 11.31 8.32
N LYS A 352 18.76 11.03 8.57
CA LYS A 352 19.72 10.78 7.49
C LYS A 352 19.48 9.39 6.86
N PRO A 353 19.71 9.20 5.55
CA PRO A 353 19.40 7.95 4.84
C PRO A 353 20.12 6.70 5.37
N TRP A 354 21.24 6.86 6.08
CA TRP A 354 22.04 5.76 6.65
C TRP A 354 22.23 5.90 8.16
N ALA A 355 21.29 6.55 8.86
CA ALA A 355 21.27 6.54 10.32
C ALA A 355 20.93 5.11 10.77
N ALA A 356 21.92 4.21 10.75
CA ALA A 356 21.79 2.86 11.25
C ALA A 356 21.51 2.90 12.76
N PRO A 357 20.74 1.94 13.30
CA PRO A 357 20.52 1.81 14.73
C PRO A 357 21.87 1.83 15.48
N GLY A 358 21.99 2.71 16.49
CA GLY A 358 23.07 2.64 17.48
C GLY A 358 24.36 3.41 17.23
N VAL A 359 24.53 4.12 16.10
CA VAL A 359 25.84 4.74 15.78
C VAL A 359 25.86 6.26 15.57
N ASP A 360 24.75 6.90 15.18
CA ASP A 360 24.80 8.32 14.81
C ASP A 360 24.41 9.25 15.98
N SER A 361 25.38 10.01 16.47
CA SER A 361 25.17 11.12 17.41
C SER A 361 24.56 12.37 16.74
N ALA A 362 24.48 12.39 15.40
CA ALA A 362 23.84 13.42 14.61
C ALA A 362 22.84 12.80 13.61
N PRO A 363 21.78 12.10 14.07
CA PRO A 363 20.92 11.28 13.22
C PRO A 363 20.02 12.08 12.27
N PHE A 364 19.96 13.41 12.42
CA PHE A 364 19.06 14.28 11.67
C PHE A 364 19.80 15.19 10.69
N LYS A 365 19.14 15.51 9.58
CA LYS A 365 19.47 16.66 8.74
C LYS A 365 19.19 17.97 9.50
N PRO A 366 19.71 19.14 9.04
CA PRO A 366 19.31 20.43 9.59
C PRO A 366 17.79 20.57 9.66
N ARG A 367 17.27 21.10 10.77
CA ARG A 367 15.82 21.24 10.98
C ARG A 367 15.20 22.16 9.94
N VAL A 368 14.00 21.81 9.50
CA VAL A 368 13.20 22.62 8.57
C VAL A 368 12.01 23.21 9.33
N ARG A 369 11.71 24.49 9.08
CA ARG A 369 10.52 25.14 9.64
C ARG A 369 9.28 24.67 8.89
N VAL A 370 8.32 24.08 9.60
CA VAL A 370 7.01 23.68 9.02
C VAL A 370 6.08 24.89 9.00
N GLY A 371 5.94 25.61 10.12
CA GLY A 371 5.04 26.77 10.22
C GLY A 371 4.64 27.10 11.66
N GLY A 372 3.98 28.25 11.85
CA GLY A 372 3.38 28.65 13.14
C GLY A 372 1.98 28.05 13.35
N GLY A 373 1.34 28.35 14.49
CA GLY A 373 -0.05 27.96 14.78
C GLY A 373 -0.22 26.54 15.35
N TRP A 374 0.86 25.80 15.56
CA TRP A 374 0.81 24.43 16.09
C TRP A 374 0.48 24.37 17.59
N ASN A 375 0.41 25.51 18.27
CA ASN A 375 -0.15 25.64 19.62
C ASN A 375 -1.65 25.31 19.67
N THR A 376 -2.34 25.26 18.52
CA THR A 376 -3.73 24.77 18.45
C THR A 376 -3.86 23.30 18.88
N TYR A 377 -2.79 22.50 18.77
CA TYR A 377 -2.81 21.07 19.08
C TYR A 377 -2.31 20.80 20.50
N ASN A 378 -3.05 20.00 21.26
CA ASN A 378 -2.61 19.55 22.59
C ASN A 378 -2.00 18.14 22.56
N ALA A 379 -2.12 17.42 21.44
CA ALA A 379 -1.44 16.16 21.19
C ALA A 379 -1.03 16.08 19.72
N VAL A 380 0.17 15.53 19.48
CA VAL A 380 0.68 15.15 18.16
C VAL A 380 1.38 13.81 18.34
N ARG A 381 1.10 12.84 17.47
CA ARG A 381 1.65 11.48 17.53
C ARG A 381 1.91 10.95 16.13
N GLY A 382 3.01 10.25 15.95
CA GLY A 382 3.22 9.45 14.75
C GLY A 382 2.48 8.13 14.88
N THR A 383 1.90 7.67 13.79
CA THR A 383 1.16 6.41 13.68
C THR A 383 1.79 5.56 12.56
N GLY A 384 1.34 4.33 12.35
CA GLY A 384 1.62 3.66 11.08
C GLY A 384 0.80 4.31 9.95
N ASP A 385 0.72 3.63 8.82
CA ASP A 385 -0.12 4.02 7.69
C ASP A 385 -1.62 3.86 8.02
N LEU A 386 -2.33 4.97 8.23
CA LEU A 386 -3.76 5.00 8.49
C LEU A 386 -4.58 5.14 7.21
N ASP A 387 -4.00 5.77 6.19
CA ASP A 387 -4.69 6.18 4.98
C ASP A 387 -4.52 5.19 3.82
N GLY A 388 -3.65 4.20 4.01
CA GLY A 388 -3.39 3.11 3.10
C GLY A 388 -2.40 3.50 2.01
N TRP A 389 -1.52 2.55 1.69
CA TRP A 389 -0.59 2.64 0.56
C TRP A 389 0.50 3.70 0.72
N SER A 390 0.81 4.09 1.96
CA SER A 390 1.86 5.03 2.33
C SER A 390 2.81 4.41 3.37
N SER A 391 3.79 5.17 3.86
CA SER A 391 4.78 4.60 4.78
C SER A 391 4.33 4.69 6.24
N THR A 392 3.94 5.89 6.68
CA THR A 392 3.65 6.21 8.07
C THR A 392 2.95 7.56 8.15
N ASP A 393 1.95 7.69 9.01
CA ASP A 393 1.24 8.96 9.17
C ASP A 393 1.51 9.66 10.50
N GLY A 394 0.92 10.84 10.67
CA GLY A 394 0.79 11.49 11.97
C GLY A 394 -0.65 11.90 12.24
N VAL A 395 -1.00 11.92 13.53
CA VAL A 395 -2.26 12.47 14.00
C VAL A 395 -2.02 13.61 14.97
N ALA A 396 -2.90 14.61 14.93
CA ALA A 396 -2.88 15.72 15.87
C ALA A 396 -4.28 15.98 16.40
N ARG A 397 -4.40 16.20 17.72
CA ARG A 397 -5.66 16.56 18.36
C ARG A 397 -5.63 18.02 18.78
N ASP A 398 -6.64 18.78 18.37
CA ASP A 398 -6.80 20.15 18.82
C ASP A 398 -7.45 20.27 20.21
N ALA A 399 -7.46 21.48 20.77
CA ALA A 399 -8.05 21.73 22.08
C ALA A 399 -9.57 21.49 22.16
N ALA A 400 -10.27 21.56 21.03
CA ALA A 400 -11.70 21.25 20.93
C ALA A 400 -11.96 19.73 20.80
N GLY A 401 -10.91 18.93 20.67
CA GLY A 401 -10.98 17.48 20.54
C GLY A 401 -11.30 16.98 19.14
N ASN A 402 -11.08 17.79 18.10
CA ASN A 402 -11.03 17.25 16.75
C ASN A 402 -9.70 16.53 16.53
N LEU A 403 -9.75 15.37 15.89
CA LEU A 403 -8.57 14.62 15.45
C LEU A 403 -8.30 14.89 13.98
N TRP A 404 -7.05 15.18 13.66
CA TRP A 404 -6.56 15.53 12.34
C TRP A 404 -5.48 14.54 11.90
N LEU A 405 -5.58 14.05 10.68
CA LEU A 405 -4.58 13.21 10.00
C LEU A 405 -3.63 14.08 9.18
N TYR A 406 -2.35 13.75 9.22
CA TYR A 406 -1.28 14.27 8.36
C TYR A 406 -0.64 13.09 7.64
N LYS A 407 -0.86 13.01 6.33
CA LYS A 407 -0.32 11.95 5.49
C LYS A 407 1.19 12.13 5.28
N ASP A 408 1.99 11.14 5.67
CA ASP A 408 3.47 11.04 5.51
C ASP A 408 4.34 12.19 6.09
N SER A 409 3.81 13.40 6.24
CA SER A 409 4.59 14.62 6.46
C SER A 409 3.82 15.68 7.24
N PRO A 410 4.49 16.45 8.12
CA PRO A 410 3.88 17.57 8.83
C PRO A 410 3.49 18.74 7.91
N THR A 411 3.93 18.75 6.65
CA THR A 411 3.55 19.78 5.65
C THR A 411 2.34 19.38 4.81
N ALA A 412 1.84 18.14 4.94
CA ALA A 412 0.67 17.69 4.22
C ALA A 412 -0.58 18.47 4.65
N ALA A 413 -1.53 18.62 3.73
CA ALA A 413 -2.85 19.14 4.09
C ALA A 413 -3.50 18.19 5.11
N ARG A 414 -3.99 18.74 6.22
CA ARG A 414 -4.63 17.95 7.27
C ARG A 414 -6.06 17.56 6.89
N THR A 415 -6.47 16.35 7.22
CA THR A 415 -7.86 15.87 7.10
C THR A 415 -8.45 15.68 8.47
N LYS A 416 -9.67 16.17 8.73
CA LYS A 416 -10.36 15.89 10.01
C LYS A 416 -10.90 14.46 9.96
N ILE A 417 -10.47 13.63 10.91
CA ILE A 417 -10.79 12.19 10.95
C ILE A 417 -11.53 11.79 12.22
N GLY A 418 -11.84 12.75 13.10
CA GLY A 418 -12.60 12.49 14.29
C GLY A 418 -13.03 13.73 15.05
N TRP A 419 -13.98 13.53 15.94
CA TRP A 419 -14.51 14.51 16.88
C TRP A 419 -14.58 13.89 18.28
N ASN A 420 -14.74 14.72 19.31
CA ASN A 420 -14.85 14.28 20.70
C ASN A 420 -13.64 13.50 21.26
N TRP A 421 -12.45 13.66 20.68
CA TRP A 421 -11.23 12.98 21.15
C TRP A 421 -10.69 13.52 22.48
N GLN A 422 -11.29 14.59 23.05
CA GLN A 422 -11.00 15.06 24.41
C GLN A 422 -11.42 14.06 25.49
N ILE A 423 -12.19 13.02 25.17
CA ILE A 423 -12.44 11.91 26.10
C ILE A 423 -11.14 11.21 26.50
N TYR A 424 -10.15 11.17 25.60
CA TYR A 424 -8.85 10.57 25.82
C TYR A 424 -7.89 11.51 26.55
N ASN A 425 -7.09 10.97 27.48
CA ASN A 425 -6.00 11.72 28.11
C ASN A 425 -4.63 11.38 27.50
N ALA A 426 -4.55 10.33 26.67
CA ALA A 426 -3.38 10.01 25.87
C ALA A 426 -3.80 9.43 24.51
N ILE A 427 -3.05 9.78 23.47
CA ILE A 427 -3.06 9.16 22.14
C ILE A 427 -1.66 8.56 21.96
N VAL A 428 -1.59 7.36 21.39
CA VAL A 428 -0.39 6.51 21.31
C VAL A 428 -0.19 6.03 19.89
#